data_AF-A0A1F9YQW7-F1
#
_entry.id   AF-A0A1F9YQW7-F1
#
_cell.length_a   1.000
_cell.length_b   1.000
_cell.length_c   1.000
_cell.angle_alpha   90.00
_cell.angle_beta   90.00
_cell.angle_gamma   90.00
#
_symmetry.space_group_name_H-M   'P 1'
#
loop_
_entity.id
_entity.type
_entity.pdbx_description
1 polymer ?
#
loop_
_entity_poly.entity_id
_entity_poly.type
_entity_poly.pdbx_seq_one_letter_code
_entity_poly.pdbx_strand_id
1 'polypeptide(L)' 'MADSEGAEFQRKAIFTFYLVLLIAGILVFWTWGLLYDTWYPFNRGNIGIYTIYVPLIAFGIIGMLLYRKKPVKK' A
#
# COMPACT_ATOMS: atom_id res chain seq x y z
N MET A 1 -11.57 -28.28 10.84
CA MET A 1 -11.48 -28.02 9.37
C MET A 1 -12.10 -26.67 8.99
N ALA A 2 -13.07 -26.13 9.74
CA ALA A 2 -13.60 -24.77 9.51
C ALA A 2 -12.58 -23.64 9.79
N ASP A 3 -11.66 -23.84 10.74
CA ASP A 3 -10.69 -22.79 11.14
C ASP A 3 -9.64 -22.46 10.06
N SER A 4 -9.28 -23.43 9.21
CA SER A 4 -8.26 -23.23 8.17
C SER A 4 -8.76 -22.38 7.00
N GLU A 5 -10.02 -22.56 6.60
CA GLU A 5 -10.63 -21.76 5.53
C GLU A 5 -10.85 -20.31 5.98
N GLY A 6 -11.31 -20.10 7.22
CA GLY A 6 -11.46 -18.77 7.81
C GLY A 6 -10.13 -18.02 7.88
N ALA A 7 -9.05 -18.69 8.32
CA ALA A 7 -7.72 -18.10 8.38
C ALA A 7 -7.15 -17.75 6.98
N GLU A 8 -7.41 -18.57 5.97
CA GLU A 8 -7.02 -18.27 4.58
C GLU A 8 -7.77 -17.06 4.02
N PHE A 9 -9.08 -16.97 4.27
CA PHE A 9 -9.91 -15.84 3.86
C PHE A 9 -9.45 -14.54 4.51
N GLN A 10 -9.24 -14.55 5.84
CA GLN A 10 -8.74 -13.39 6.59
C GLN A 10 -7.38 -12.92 6.06
N ARG A 11 -6.43 -13.84 5.85
CA ARG A 11 -5.12 -13.50 5.26
C ARG A 11 -5.27 -12.83 3.90
N LYS A 12 -6.14 -13.36 3.04
CA LYS A 12 -6.39 -12.80 1.69
C LYS A 12 -7.01 -11.41 1.78
N ALA A 13 -8.01 -11.22 2.65
CA ALA A 13 -8.65 -9.92 2.87
C ALA A 13 -7.64 -8.87 3.37
N ILE A 14 -6.81 -9.22 4.35
CA ILE A 14 -5.76 -8.33 4.87
C ILE A 14 -4.73 -8.01 3.78
N PHE A 15 -4.29 -9.00 3.01
CA PHE A 15 -3.38 -8.77 1.88
C PHE A 15 -3.99 -7.81 0.85
N THR A 16 -5.26 -8.01 0.48
CA THR A 16 -5.98 -7.14 -0.46
C THR A 16 -6.11 -5.72 0.09
N PHE A 17 -6.37 -5.54 1.38
CA PHE A 17 -6.39 -4.22 2.01
C PHE A 17 -5.06 -3.48 1.84
N TYR A 18 -3.94 -4.14 2.14
CA TYR A 18 -2.61 -3.53 1.94
C TYR A 18 -2.27 -3.27 0.48
N LEU A 19 -2.73 -4.12 -0.45
CA LEU A 19 -2.62 -3.87 -1.88
C LEU A 19 -3.38 -2.59 -2.29
N VAL A 20 -4.58 -2.37 -1.76
CA VAL A 20 -5.36 -1.15 -2.01
C VAL A 20 -4.63 0.08 -1.46
N LEU A 21 -4.05 0.00 -0.26
CA LEU A 21 -3.24 1.10 0.30
C LEU A 21 -2.05 1.45 -0.61
N LEU A 22 -1.35 0.45 -1.13
CA LEU A 22 -0.23 0.65 -2.06
C LEU A 22 -0.69 1.38 -3.33
N ILE A 23 -1.76 0.89 -3.96
CA ILE A 23 -2.33 1.49 -5.17
C ILE A 23 -2.78 2.93 -4.89
N ALA A 24 -3.48 3.16 -3.78
CA ALA A 24 -3.93 4.49 -3.39
C ALA A 24 -2.76 5.46 -3.22
N GLY A 25 -1.69 5.05 -2.54
CA GLY A 25 -0.49 5.88 -2.39
C GLY A 25 0.17 6.24 -3.72
N ILE A 26 0.30 5.26 -4.63
CA ILE A 26 0.84 5.50 -5.98
C ILE A 26 -0.06 6.50 -6.75
N LEU A 27 -1.38 6.31 -6.72
CA LEU A 27 -2.32 7.19 -7.40
C LEU A 27 -2.29 8.61 -6.85
N VAL A 28 -2.19 8.79 -5.54
CA VAL A 28 -2.07 10.12 -4.91
C VAL A 28 -0.79 10.82 -5.39
N PHE A 29 0.35 10.13 -5.39
CA PHE A 29 1.62 10.70 -5.88
C PHE A 29 1.53 11.14 -7.35
N TRP A 30 1.03 10.26 -8.22
CA TRP A 30 0.90 10.55 -9.65
C TRP A 30 -0.11 11.66 -9.93
N THR A 31 -1.28 11.61 -9.29
CA THR A 31 -2.32 12.63 -9.47
C THR A 31 -1.80 14.00 -9.04
N TRP A 32 -1.07 14.08 -7.93
CA TRP A 32 -0.46 15.34 -7.49
C TRP A 32 0.57 15.86 -8.50
N GLY A 33 1.49 14.99 -8.94
CA GLY A 33 2.53 15.36 -9.89
C GLY A 33 1.98 15.91 -11.20
N LEU A 34 0.89 15.30 -11.70
CA LEU A 34 0.23 15.73 -12.93
C LEU A 34 -0.60 17.02 -12.77
N LEU A 35 -1.30 17.19 -11.65
CA LEU A 35 -2.19 18.36 -11.45
C LEU A 35 -1.41 19.65 -11.14
N TYR A 36 -0.27 19.54 -10.46
CA TYR A 36 0.47 20.69 -9.95
C TYR A 36 1.85 20.86 -10.60
N ASP A 37 2.17 20.05 -11.62
CA ASP A 37 3.45 20.02 -12.34
C ASP A 37 4.67 20.03 -11.39
N THR A 38 4.58 19.23 -10.33
CA THR A 38 5.58 19.23 -9.27
C THR A 38 5.79 17.84 -8.70
N TRP A 39 7.04 17.38 -8.72
CA TRP A 39 7.42 16.03 -8.33
C TRP A 39 8.32 16.00 -7.10
N TYR A 40 8.82 17.16 -6.67
CA TYR A 40 9.73 17.26 -5.53
C TYR A 40 8.94 17.41 -4.22
N PRO A 41 9.00 16.43 -3.30
CA PRO A 41 8.16 16.44 -2.11
C PRO A 41 8.63 17.36 -1.00
N PHE A 42 9.93 17.70 -0.96
CA PHE A 42 10.53 18.43 0.18
C PHE A 42 10.55 19.95 -0.01
N ASN A 43 9.70 20.49 -0.89
CA ASN A 43 9.41 21.93 -0.87
C ASN A 43 8.27 22.21 0.14
N ARG A 44 8.12 23.47 0.58
CA ARG A 44 7.08 23.84 1.55
C ARG A 44 5.66 23.55 1.08
N GLY A 45 5.40 23.59 -0.23
CA GLY A 45 4.05 23.37 -0.79
C GLY A 45 3.63 21.90 -0.83
N ASN A 46 4.58 20.98 -0.94
CA ASN A 46 4.33 19.56 -1.21
C ASN A 46 4.52 18.66 0.02
N ILE A 47 5.05 19.18 1.12
CA ILE A 47 5.30 18.36 2.31
C ILE A 47 4.03 17.73 2.89
N GLY A 48 2.89 18.40 2.74
CA GLY A 48 1.58 17.87 3.17
C GLY A 48 1.11 16.68 2.34
N ILE A 49 1.34 16.66 1.02
CA ILE A 49 0.98 15.49 0.21
C ILE A 49 1.95 14.33 0.45
N TYR A 50 3.22 14.64 0.72
CA TYR A 50 4.25 13.67 1.07
C TYR A 50 3.88 12.85 2.31
N THR A 51 3.35 13.49 3.35
CA THR A 51 2.91 12.79 4.57
C THR A 51 1.66 11.93 4.37
N ILE A 52 1.01 12.00 3.21
CA ILE A 52 -0.14 11.16 2.84
C ILE A 52 0.32 9.97 2.02
N TYR A 53 0.95 10.19 0.86
CA TYR A 53 1.24 9.08 -0.05
C TYR A 53 2.36 8.17 0.46
N VAL A 54 3.34 8.70 1.21
CA VAL A 54 4.47 7.88 1.69
C VAL A 54 4.01 6.82 2.70
N PRO A 55 3.24 7.13 3.75
CA PRO A 55 2.72 6.10 4.64
C PRO A 55 1.83 5.07 3.93
N LEU A 56 1.01 5.49 2.96
CA LEU A 56 0.18 4.57 2.17
C LEU A 56 1.03 3.54 1.41
N ILE A 57 2.07 4.01 0.72
CA ILE A 57 3.00 3.15 -0.02
C ILE A 57 3.77 2.26 0.95
N ALA A 58 4.33 2.83 2.03
CA ALA A 58 5.14 2.10 3.00
C ALA A 58 4.34 0.98 3.68
N PHE A 59 3.14 1.30 4.21
CA PHE A 59 2.28 0.30 4.83
C PHE A 59 1.74 -0.69 3.81
N GLY A 60 1.42 -0.26 2.60
CA GLY A 60 1.01 -1.15 1.52
C GLY A 60 2.08 -2.21 1.20
N ILE A 61 3.33 -1.78 1.00
CA ILE A 61 4.45 -2.70 0.74
C ILE A 61 4.70 -3.62 1.95
N ILE A 62 4.86 -3.05 3.15
CA ILE A 62 5.17 -3.83 4.36
C ILE A 62 4.07 -4.85 4.64
N GLY A 63 2.81 -4.43 4.60
CA GLY A 63 1.67 -5.32 4.85
C GLY A 63 1.55 -6.42 3.80
N MET A 64 1.77 -6.13 2.52
CA MET A 64 1.81 -7.16 1.49
C MET A 64 2.93 -8.17 1.74
N LEU A 65 4.12 -7.74 2.17
CA LEU A 65 5.23 -8.64 2.50
C LEU A 65 4.91 -9.53 3.70
N LEU A 66 4.26 -8.99 4.73
CA LEU A 66 3.87 -9.73 5.94
C LEU A 66 2.80 -10.79 5.67
N TYR A 67 1.80 -10.46 4.84
CA TYR A 67 0.65 -11.33 4.57
C TYR A 67 0.78 -12.15 3.27
N ARG A 68 1.94 -12.07 2.59
CA ARG A 68 2.22 -12.89 1.40
C ARG A 68 2.18 -14.37 1.77
N LYS A 69 1.41 -15.16 1.02
CA LYS A 69 1.40 -16.63 1.17
C LYS A 69 2.83 -17.14 0.96
N LYS A 70 3.39 -17.83 1.96
CA LYS A 70 4.73 -18.45 1.81
C LYS A 70 4.67 -19.47 0.67
N PRO A 71 5.65 -19.49 -0.25
CA PRO A 71 5.73 -20.55 -1.24
C PRO A 71 5.90 -21.88 -0.50
N VAL A 72 5.12 -22.89 -0.88
CA VAL A 72 5.36 -24.26 -0.43
C VAL A 72 6.72 -24.64 -1.01
N LYS A 73 7.74 -24.83 -0.16
CA LYS A 73 9.01 -25.43 -0.60
C LYS A 73 8.65 -26.80 -1.20
N LYS A 74 8.80 -26.92 -2.52
CA LYS A 74 8.80 -28.22 -3.20
C LYS A 74 10.03 -29.00 -2.79
#